data_AF-A0A6B8M5B3-F1
#
_entry.id   AF-A0A6B8M5B3-F1
#
_cell.length_a   1.000
_cell.length_b   1.000
_cell.length_c   1.000
_cell.angle_alpha   90.00
_cell.angle_beta   90.00
_cell.angle_gamma   90.00
#
_symmetry.space_group_name_H-M   'P 1'
#
loop_
_entity.id
_entity.type
_entity.pdbx_description
1 polymer ?
#
loop_
_entity_poly.entity_id
_entity_poly.type
_entity_poly.pdbx_seq_one_letter_code
_entity_poly.pdbx_strand_id
1 'polypeptide(L)'
;MTSDVPPTDFGQTHPGLGLLRMASLLAEAQTDEPDVDALVLMSRQVDAGVLKGAAPDEVWAELRRGIMGAAPSRMIATLRACGALAIVLPEVAALFGVPQMSEGQSDVDLGPHLMNGLDEAAAVAAPLSVRFALLVMNVGKSDSPREHLPAHYRHIERGTPRIKGIAARFDVPPECRELALLALAECERVHRVSKMRAGPVAAMLERLGAFDAPDRFGRLMTVCACDFRAHDGRAGQVYPKAALLELARSACDGVKAGDDPDATQTARAEAIARAFRSVRWSDETVDGN
;
A
#
# COMPACT_ATOMS: atom_id res chain seq x y z
N MET A 1 60.52 -8.49 -13.93
CA MET A 1 59.44 -9.49 -13.99
C MET A 1 58.46 -9.17 -12.88
N THR A 2 57.55 -8.24 -13.13
CA THR A 2 56.42 -7.92 -12.26
C THR A 2 55.18 -8.20 -13.10
N SER A 3 54.56 -9.34 -12.85
CA SER A 3 53.32 -9.76 -13.50
C SER A 3 52.18 -8.98 -12.87
N ASP A 4 51.79 -7.89 -13.51
CA ASP A 4 50.56 -7.16 -13.20
C ASP A 4 49.40 -7.94 -13.81
N VAL A 5 48.69 -8.70 -12.97
CA VAL A 5 47.41 -9.32 -13.35
C VAL A 5 46.34 -8.25 -13.13
N PRO A 6 45.61 -7.79 -14.17
CA PRO A 6 44.56 -6.82 -13.96
C PRO A 6 43.41 -7.47 -13.17
N PRO A 7 42.69 -6.72 -12.32
CA PRO A 7 41.51 -7.24 -11.66
C PRO A 7 40.41 -7.42 -12.71
N THR A 8 40.19 -8.67 -13.11
CA THR A 8 38.96 -9.10 -13.76
C THR A 8 37.85 -9.14 -12.70
N ASP A 9 37.23 -8.00 -12.43
CA ASP A 9 35.90 -7.95 -11.83
C ASP A 9 34.99 -7.13 -12.74
N PHE A 10 34.72 -7.68 -13.93
CA PHE A 10 33.54 -7.31 -14.68
C PHE A 10 32.38 -8.01 -13.98
N GLY A 11 31.76 -7.27 -13.05
CA GLY A 11 30.72 -7.73 -12.14
C GLY A 11 29.75 -8.71 -12.81
N GLN A 12 29.89 -9.98 -12.46
CA GLN A 12 28.88 -10.97 -12.79
C GLN A 12 27.64 -10.60 -11.98
N THR A 13 26.64 -10.02 -12.65
CA THR A 13 25.33 -9.80 -12.04
C THR A 13 24.84 -11.12 -11.48
N HIS A 14 24.53 -11.13 -10.17
CA HIS A 14 24.08 -12.34 -9.49
C HIS A 14 22.95 -13.00 -10.28
N PRO A 15 23.02 -14.31 -10.62
CA PRO A 15 22.06 -14.96 -11.52
C PRO A 15 20.59 -14.79 -11.08
N GLY A 16 20.34 -14.73 -9.77
CA GLY A 16 19.01 -14.47 -9.22
C GLY A 16 18.41 -13.11 -9.60
N LEU A 17 19.24 -12.11 -9.90
CA LEU A 17 18.78 -10.80 -10.35
C LEU A 17 18.21 -10.86 -11.76
N GLY A 18 18.69 -11.77 -12.62
CA GLY A 18 18.11 -11.97 -13.95
C GLY A 18 16.64 -12.40 -13.88
N LEU A 19 16.32 -13.28 -12.94
CA LEU A 19 14.95 -13.74 -12.67
C LEU A 19 14.07 -12.60 -12.15
N LEU A 20 14.55 -11.82 -11.18
CA LEU A 20 13.81 -10.68 -10.64
C LEU A 20 13.61 -9.58 -11.69
N ARG A 21 14.63 -9.34 -12.52
CA ARG A 21 14.57 -8.39 -13.63
C ARG A 21 13.53 -8.81 -14.67
N MET A 22 13.50 -10.09 -15.04
CA MET A 22 12.48 -10.61 -15.94
C MET A 22 11.07 -10.36 -15.40
N ALA A 23 10.84 -10.65 -14.11
CA ALA A 23 9.56 -10.34 -13.46
C ALA A 23 9.25 -8.83 -13.45
N SER A 24 10.25 -7.97 -13.25
CA SER A 24 10.06 -6.51 -13.29
C SER A 24 9.69 -5.99 -14.69
N LEU A 25 10.28 -6.56 -15.74
CA LEU A 25 10.00 -6.18 -17.13
C LEU A 25 8.58 -6.56 -17.55
N LEU A 26 8.02 -7.66 -17.01
CA LEU A 26 6.63 -8.04 -17.25
C LEU A 26 5.63 -7.04 -16.65
N ALA A 27 6.00 -6.30 -15.61
CA ALA A 27 5.19 -5.21 -15.09
C ALA A 27 5.26 -3.93 -15.94
N GLU A 28 6.26 -3.79 -16.81
CA GLU A 28 6.39 -2.67 -17.76
C GLU A 28 5.78 -3.02 -19.13
N ALA A 29 5.83 -4.29 -19.53
CA ALA A 29 5.35 -4.74 -20.81
C ALA A 29 3.82 -4.68 -20.90
N GLN A 30 3.30 -4.28 -22.08
CA GLN A 30 1.88 -4.40 -22.43
C GLN A 30 1.50 -5.81 -22.89
N THR A 31 2.43 -6.76 -22.87
CA THR A 31 2.26 -8.13 -23.41
C THR A 31 1.46 -9.03 -22.48
N ASP A 32 1.03 -10.17 -23.00
CA ASP A 32 0.32 -11.24 -22.27
C ASP A 32 1.17 -11.82 -21.12
N GLU A 33 0.52 -12.61 -20.26
CA GLU A 33 1.15 -13.35 -19.16
C GLU A 33 2.39 -14.14 -19.63
N PRO A 34 3.40 -14.32 -18.77
CA PRO A 34 4.59 -15.09 -19.12
C PRO A 34 4.21 -16.50 -19.57
N ASP A 35 4.84 -16.95 -20.65
CA ASP A 35 4.68 -18.30 -21.18
C ASP A 35 4.92 -19.37 -20.10
N VAL A 36 4.15 -20.45 -20.13
CA VAL A 36 4.18 -21.52 -19.13
C VAL A 36 5.57 -22.13 -19.03
N ASP A 37 6.25 -22.32 -20.16
CA ASP A 37 7.61 -22.87 -20.19
C ASP A 37 8.62 -21.92 -19.51
N ALA A 38 8.44 -20.60 -19.66
CA ALA A 38 9.26 -19.60 -18.99
C ALA A 38 9.03 -19.65 -17.46
N LEU A 39 7.78 -19.75 -17.01
CA LEU A 39 7.45 -19.90 -15.59
C LEU A 39 8.05 -21.19 -15.00
N VAL A 40 7.94 -22.32 -15.70
CA VAL A 40 8.54 -23.59 -15.26
C VAL A 40 10.05 -23.48 -15.12
N LEU A 41 10.72 -22.81 -16.07
CA LEU A 41 12.16 -22.58 -16.00
C LEU A 41 12.51 -21.70 -14.79
N MET A 42 11.78 -20.60 -14.56
CA MET A 42 11.98 -19.73 -13.40
C MET A 42 11.82 -20.51 -12.08
N SER A 43 10.78 -21.34 -11.95
CA SER A 43 10.58 -22.19 -10.76
C SER A 43 11.76 -23.12 -10.50
N ARG A 44 12.26 -23.79 -11.55
CA ARG A 44 13.43 -24.68 -11.42
C ARG A 44 14.68 -23.93 -10.95
N GLN A 45 14.88 -22.70 -11.41
CA GLN A 45 15.99 -21.87 -10.96
C GLN A 45 15.84 -21.47 -9.49
N VAL A 46 14.63 -21.11 -9.07
CA VAL A 46 14.31 -20.82 -7.66
C VAL A 46 14.59 -22.04 -6.78
N ASP A 47 14.13 -23.23 -7.18
CA ASP A 47 14.36 -24.50 -6.47
C ASP A 47 15.86 -24.84 -6.39
N ALA A 48 16.62 -24.55 -7.45
CA ALA A 48 18.08 -24.68 -7.46
C ALA A 48 18.79 -23.65 -6.55
N GLY A 49 18.07 -22.71 -5.96
CA GLY A 49 18.59 -21.72 -5.02
C GLY A 49 19.23 -20.52 -5.71
N VAL A 50 18.82 -20.16 -6.93
CA VAL A 50 19.41 -19.05 -7.71
C VAL A 50 19.35 -17.69 -7.00
N LEU A 51 18.46 -17.53 -6.02
CA LEU A 51 18.29 -16.31 -5.22
C LEU A 51 19.17 -16.29 -3.96
N LYS A 52 19.85 -17.39 -3.62
CA LYS A 52 20.73 -17.47 -2.44
C LYS A 52 21.92 -16.54 -2.62
N GLY A 53 22.13 -15.63 -1.68
CA GLY A 53 23.25 -14.69 -1.71
C GLY A 53 22.99 -13.42 -2.51
N ALA A 54 21.78 -13.24 -3.08
CA ALA A 54 21.40 -11.97 -3.69
C ALA A 54 21.39 -10.86 -2.64
N ALA A 55 22.08 -9.75 -2.91
CA ALA A 55 22.16 -8.65 -1.97
C ALA A 55 20.79 -7.95 -1.85
N PRO A 56 20.33 -7.59 -0.64
CA PRO A 56 18.99 -7.01 -0.47
C PRO A 56 18.74 -5.73 -1.27
N ASP A 57 19.74 -4.88 -1.44
CA ASP A 57 19.67 -3.65 -2.22
C ASP A 57 19.49 -3.92 -3.74
N GLU A 58 20.17 -4.94 -4.27
CA GLU A 58 19.99 -5.37 -5.66
C GLU A 58 18.60 -5.99 -5.87
N VAL A 59 18.14 -6.81 -4.93
CA VAL A 59 16.77 -7.36 -4.92
C VAL A 59 15.74 -6.23 -4.89
N TRP A 60 15.95 -5.24 -4.02
CA TRP A 60 15.09 -4.08 -3.90
C TRP A 60 15.07 -3.24 -5.18
N ALA A 61 16.20 -3.06 -5.85
CA ALA A 61 16.26 -2.32 -7.11
C ALA A 61 15.32 -2.92 -8.16
N GLU A 62 15.26 -4.26 -8.26
CA GLU A 62 14.37 -4.96 -9.18
C GLU A 62 12.90 -4.93 -8.70
N LEU A 63 12.64 -5.17 -7.41
CA LEU A 63 11.29 -5.03 -6.81
C LEU A 63 10.72 -3.63 -7.03
N ARG A 64 11.51 -2.59 -6.73
CA ARG A 64 11.14 -1.19 -6.91
C ARG A 64 10.81 -0.90 -8.38
N ARG A 65 11.59 -1.44 -9.32
CA ARG A 65 11.31 -1.27 -10.75
C ARG A 65 9.93 -1.84 -11.10
N GLY A 66 9.66 -3.09 -10.75
CA GLY A 66 8.39 -3.72 -11.12
C GLY A 66 7.18 -3.14 -10.39
N ILE A 67 7.27 -2.78 -9.10
CA ILE A 67 6.14 -2.12 -8.43
C ILE A 67 5.87 -0.71 -8.94
N MET A 68 6.86 -0.05 -9.58
CA MET A 68 6.71 1.23 -10.25
C MET A 68 6.28 1.10 -11.71
N GLY A 69 6.18 -0.13 -12.24
CA GLY A 69 5.73 -0.42 -13.60
C GLY A 69 4.26 -0.03 -13.86
N ALA A 70 3.82 -0.26 -15.09
CA ALA A 70 2.45 0.04 -15.53
C ALA A 70 1.41 -0.96 -15.01
N ALA A 71 1.82 -2.22 -14.82
CA ALA A 71 1.01 -3.30 -14.24
C ALA A 71 1.81 -4.06 -13.16
N PRO A 72 2.02 -3.44 -11.97
CA PRO A 72 2.75 -4.06 -10.85
C PRO A 72 2.28 -5.47 -10.48
N SER A 73 0.99 -5.75 -10.59
CA SER A 73 0.39 -7.06 -10.31
C SER A 73 1.10 -8.20 -11.05
N ARG A 74 1.52 -7.98 -12.29
CA ARG A 74 2.20 -8.98 -13.14
C ARG A 74 3.52 -9.43 -12.56
N MET A 75 4.31 -8.51 -12.00
CA MET A 75 5.54 -8.87 -11.29
C MET A 75 5.22 -9.74 -10.07
N ILE A 76 4.26 -9.32 -9.23
CA ILE A 76 3.91 -10.03 -8.00
C ILE A 76 3.37 -11.44 -8.33
N ALA A 77 2.49 -11.55 -9.32
CA ALA A 77 1.95 -12.81 -9.81
C ALA A 77 3.06 -13.74 -10.33
N THR A 78 3.98 -13.22 -11.14
CA THR A 78 5.12 -13.99 -11.67
C THR A 78 6.03 -14.49 -10.55
N LEU A 79 6.45 -13.60 -9.64
CA LEU A 79 7.29 -13.97 -8.50
C LEU A 79 6.62 -15.01 -7.60
N ARG A 80 5.29 -14.91 -7.44
CA ARG A 80 4.52 -15.90 -6.67
C ARG A 80 4.46 -17.23 -7.40
N ALA A 81 4.15 -17.23 -8.70
CA ALA A 81 4.03 -18.43 -9.52
C ALA A 81 5.34 -19.23 -9.57
N CYS A 82 6.48 -18.56 -9.61
CA CYS A 82 7.79 -19.21 -9.59
C CYS A 82 8.39 -19.44 -8.20
N GLY A 83 7.66 -19.10 -7.12
CA GLY A 83 8.11 -19.27 -5.74
C GLY A 83 9.10 -18.22 -5.23
N ALA A 84 9.62 -17.36 -6.09
CA ALA A 84 10.58 -16.31 -5.72
C ALA A 84 10.02 -15.34 -4.65
N LEU A 85 8.72 -15.01 -4.69
CA LEU A 85 8.09 -14.08 -3.76
C LEU A 85 8.25 -14.53 -2.29
N ALA A 86 8.13 -15.83 -2.02
CA ALA A 86 8.28 -16.41 -0.69
C ALA A 86 9.72 -16.31 -0.15
N ILE A 87 10.70 -16.11 -1.03
CA ILE A 87 12.11 -15.96 -0.66
C ILE A 87 12.45 -14.48 -0.46
N VAL A 88 12.08 -13.62 -1.40
CA VAL A 88 12.50 -12.21 -1.38
C VAL A 88 11.60 -11.30 -0.54
N LEU A 89 10.31 -11.62 -0.44
CA LEU A 89 9.33 -10.82 0.30
C LEU A 89 8.30 -11.73 1.00
N PRO A 90 8.75 -12.61 1.92
CA PRO A 90 7.89 -13.61 2.57
C PRO A 90 6.69 -13.00 3.28
N GLU A 91 6.84 -11.79 3.83
CA GLU A 91 5.77 -11.09 4.54
C GLU A 91 4.56 -10.78 3.64
N VAL A 92 4.81 -10.50 2.35
CA VAL A 92 3.77 -10.28 1.34
C VAL A 92 3.28 -11.60 0.76
N ALA A 93 4.17 -12.57 0.54
CA ALA A 93 3.77 -13.91 0.09
C ALA A 93 2.72 -14.54 1.01
N ALA A 94 2.85 -14.30 2.32
CA ALA A 94 1.93 -14.83 3.34
C ALA A 94 0.54 -14.15 3.37
N LEU A 95 0.29 -13.13 2.55
CA LEU A 95 -1.04 -12.51 2.43
C LEU A 95 -1.98 -13.28 1.50
N PHE A 96 -1.44 -14.06 0.57
CA PHE A 96 -2.24 -14.83 -0.37
C PHE A 96 -2.98 -15.95 0.36
N GLY A 97 -4.29 -16.05 0.16
CA GLY A 97 -5.17 -16.99 0.85
C GLY A 97 -5.78 -16.44 2.14
N VAL A 98 -5.47 -15.22 2.53
CA VAL A 98 -5.96 -14.61 3.77
C VAL A 98 -7.23 -13.80 3.48
N PRO A 99 -8.39 -14.17 4.05
CA PRO A 99 -9.64 -13.47 3.80
C PRO A 99 -9.67 -12.11 4.51
N GLN A 100 -10.29 -11.11 3.88
CA GLN A 100 -10.50 -9.76 4.39
C GLN A 100 -11.94 -9.33 4.11
N MET A 101 -12.60 -8.72 5.10
CA MET A 101 -13.95 -8.19 4.91
C MET A 101 -13.98 -7.08 3.86
N SER A 102 -14.97 -7.15 2.97
CA SER A 102 -15.38 -6.06 2.09
C SER A 102 -16.76 -5.56 2.50
N GLU A 103 -16.94 -4.24 2.58
CA GLU A 103 -18.25 -3.66 2.91
C GLU A 103 -19.30 -4.02 1.85
N GLY A 104 -20.34 -4.76 2.24
CA GLY A 104 -21.48 -5.09 1.38
C GLY A 104 -21.20 -6.11 0.28
N GLN A 105 -20.05 -6.80 0.32
CA GLN A 105 -19.63 -7.81 -0.65
C GLN A 105 -19.13 -9.07 0.08
N SER A 106 -18.82 -10.12 -0.66
CA SER A 106 -18.09 -11.27 -0.14
C SER A 106 -16.68 -10.87 0.33
N ASP A 107 -16.15 -11.62 1.29
CA ASP A 107 -14.75 -11.50 1.70
C ASP A 107 -13.82 -11.61 0.48
N VAL A 108 -12.75 -10.82 0.47
CA VAL A 108 -11.72 -10.82 -0.57
C VAL A 108 -10.47 -11.53 -0.07
N ASP A 109 -9.66 -12.06 -0.97
CA ASP A 109 -8.31 -12.53 -0.66
C ASP A 109 -7.33 -11.35 -0.67
N LEU A 110 -6.54 -11.18 0.40
CA LEU A 110 -5.59 -10.07 0.54
C LEU A 110 -4.50 -10.05 -0.55
N GLY A 111 -4.14 -11.20 -1.14
CA GLY A 111 -3.16 -11.29 -2.22
C GLY A 111 -3.64 -10.59 -3.50
N PRO A 112 -4.72 -11.07 -4.15
CA PRO A 112 -5.37 -10.37 -5.26
C PRO A 112 -5.76 -8.92 -4.94
N HIS A 113 -6.30 -8.64 -3.75
CA HIS A 113 -6.66 -7.27 -3.34
C HIS A 113 -5.44 -6.33 -3.33
N LEU A 114 -4.30 -6.79 -2.81
CA LEU A 114 -3.03 -6.05 -2.86
C LEU A 114 -2.59 -5.78 -4.31
N MET A 115 -2.68 -6.79 -5.19
CA MET A 115 -2.30 -6.64 -6.60
C MET A 115 -3.18 -5.61 -7.31
N ASN A 116 -4.51 -5.67 -7.11
CA ASN A 116 -5.46 -4.70 -7.65
C ASN A 116 -5.16 -3.29 -7.14
N GLY A 117 -4.85 -3.14 -5.84
CA GLY A 117 -4.49 -1.85 -5.25
C GLY A 117 -3.22 -1.25 -5.86
N LEU A 118 -2.20 -2.06 -6.16
CA LEU A 118 -0.99 -1.60 -6.83
C LEU A 118 -1.24 -1.17 -8.28
N ASP A 119 -2.10 -1.88 -9.01
CA ASP A 119 -2.48 -1.50 -10.38
C ASP A 119 -3.30 -0.20 -10.38
N GLU A 120 -4.21 -0.01 -9.41
CA GLU A 120 -4.92 1.26 -9.19
C GLU A 120 -3.97 2.42 -8.89
N ALA A 121 -2.92 2.16 -8.10
CA ALA A 121 -1.86 3.14 -7.84
C ALA A 121 -1.03 3.43 -9.10
N ALA A 122 -0.85 2.44 -9.99
CA ALA A 122 -0.18 2.63 -11.26
C ALA A 122 -1.00 3.48 -12.23
N ALA A 123 -2.30 3.24 -12.33
CA ALA A 123 -3.21 3.98 -13.19
C ALA A 123 -3.25 5.49 -12.87
N VAL A 124 -3.06 5.87 -11.61
CA VAL A 124 -3.00 7.29 -11.17
C VAL A 124 -1.57 7.83 -11.03
N ALA A 125 -0.58 7.10 -11.55
CA ALA A 125 0.85 7.44 -11.47
C ALA A 125 1.32 7.78 -10.03
N ALA A 126 0.83 7.05 -9.04
CA ALA A 126 1.15 7.30 -7.64
C ALA A 126 2.66 7.08 -7.35
N PRO A 127 3.24 7.88 -6.44
CA PRO A 127 4.66 7.79 -6.11
C PRO A 127 5.00 6.51 -5.35
N LEU A 128 6.30 6.19 -5.29
CA LEU A 128 6.81 4.98 -4.62
C LEU A 128 6.29 4.81 -3.19
N SER A 129 6.16 5.89 -2.41
CA SER A 129 5.64 5.80 -1.04
C SER A 129 4.23 5.22 -0.97
N VAL A 130 3.35 5.58 -1.92
CA VAL A 130 1.97 5.06 -1.98
C VAL A 130 1.98 3.58 -2.38
N ARG A 131 2.75 3.23 -3.40
CA ARG A 131 2.84 1.84 -3.88
C ARG A 131 3.48 0.92 -2.84
N PHE A 132 4.52 1.39 -2.15
CA PHE A 132 5.11 0.67 -1.03
C PHE A 132 4.12 0.50 0.12
N ALA A 133 3.36 1.54 0.49
CA ALA A 133 2.34 1.42 1.52
C ALA A 133 1.29 0.36 1.17
N LEU A 134 0.76 0.35 -0.06
CA LEU A 134 -0.19 -0.67 -0.53
C LEU A 134 0.40 -2.09 -0.51
N LEU A 135 1.68 -2.23 -0.89
CA LEU A 135 2.40 -3.50 -0.87
C LEU A 135 2.49 -4.09 0.55
N VAL A 136 2.64 -3.26 1.60
CA VAL A 136 3.00 -3.75 2.93
C VAL A 136 1.99 -3.46 4.05
N MET A 137 1.01 -2.57 3.87
CA MET A 137 0.14 -2.14 4.98
C MET A 137 -0.69 -3.28 5.59
N ASN A 138 -0.91 -4.37 4.86
CA ASN A 138 -1.69 -5.51 5.33
C ASN A 138 -0.82 -6.66 5.89
N VAL A 139 0.53 -6.58 5.89
CA VAL A 139 1.42 -7.70 6.30
C VAL A 139 1.21 -8.19 7.74
N GLY A 140 0.56 -7.40 8.60
CA GLY A 140 0.16 -7.83 9.95
C GLY A 140 -1.03 -8.80 10.00
N LYS A 141 -1.72 -9.00 8.88
CA LYS A 141 -2.92 -9.86 8.76
C LYS A 141 -2.59 -11.30 8.35
N SER A 142 -1.38 -11.56 7.86
CA SER A 142 -0.98 -12.82 7.23
C SER A 142 -1.10 -14.06 8.11
N ASP A 143 -0.97 -13.88 9.42
CA ASP A 143 -1.02 -14.94 10.44
C ASP A 143 -2.13 -14.71 11.46
N SER A 144 -3.21 -14.02 11.06
CA SER A 144 -4.37 -13.84 11.93
C SER A 144 -4.95 -15.19 12.37
N PRO A 145 -5.13 -15.42 13.69
CA PRO A 145 -5.78 -16.62 14.20
C PRO A 145 -7.18 -16.79 13.59
N ARG A 146 -7.61 -18.03 13.36
CA ARG A 146 -8.87 -18.34 12.67
C ARG A 146 -10.08 -17.75 13.39
N GLU A 147 -10.06 -17.74 14.72
CA GLU A 147 -11.06 -17.14 15.61
C GLU A 147 -11.14 -15.61 15.52
N HIS A 148 -10.15 -14.97 14.90
CA HIS A 148 -10.10 -13.52 14.69
C HIS A 148 -10.29 -13.14 13.23
N LEU A 149 -10.49 -14.12 12.33
CA LEU A 149 -10.84 -13.84 10.96
C LEU A 149 -12.34 -13.49 10.87
N PRO A 150 -12.72 -12.57 9.97
CA PRO A 150 -11.89 -11.69 9.13
C PRO A 150 -11.58 -10.31 9.78
N ALA A 151 -11.68 -10.18 11.10
CA ALA A 151 -11.43 -8.90 11.80
C ALA A 151 -9.93 -8.57 12.03
N HIS A 152 -9.06 -9.57 11.96
CA HIS A 152 -7.61 -9.46 12.15
C HIS A 152 -7.22 -8.67 13.41
N TYR A 153 -7.69 -9.11 14.57
CA TYR A 153 -7.35 -8.49 15.86
C TYR A 153 -5.83 -8.32 16.02
N ARG A 154 -5.39 -7.14 16.51
CA ARG A 154 -3.98 -6.76 16.72
C ARG A 154 -3.07 -6.82 15.48
N HIS A 155 -3.63 -6.75 14.27
CA HIS A 155 -2.81 -6.73 13.04
C HIS A 155 -1.86 -5.53 12.99
N ILE A 156 -2.20 -4.38 13.59
CA ILE A 156 -1.32 -3.20 13.66
C ILE A 156 -0.04 -3.53 14.46
N GLU A 157 -0.17 -4.24 15.58
CA GLU A 157 0.95 -4.63 16.42
C GLU A 157 1.86 -5.66 15.73
N ARG A 158 1.28 -6.60 14.98
CA ARG A 158 2.05 -7.56 14.17
C ARG A 158 2.67 -6.92 12.93
N GLY A 159 1.96 -6.01 12.29
CA GLY A 159 2.37 -5.35 11.04
C GLY A 159 3.50 -4.36 11.24
N THR A 160 3.50 -3.61 12.34
CA THR A 160 4.51 -2.58 12.63
C THR A 160 5.96 -3.10 12.56
N PRO A 161 6.36 -4.16 13.30
CA PRO A 161 7.72 -4.69 13.22
C PRO A 161 8.03 -5.29 11.84
N ARG A 162 7.05 -5.86 11.13
CA ARG A 162 7.24 -6.40 9.77
C ARG A 162 7.55 -5.29 8.76
N ILE A 163 6.77 -4.20 8.75
CA ILE A 163 7.02 -3.05 7.86
C ILE A 163 8.39 -2.45 8.16
N LYS A 164 8.76 -2.27 9.44
CA LYS A 164 10.09 -1.79 9.81
C LYS A 164 11.20 -2.74 9.37
N GLY A 165 11.00 -4.05 9.50
CA GLY A 165 11.93 -5.08 9.04
C GLY A 165 12.14 -5.06 7.54
N ILE A 166 11.07 -4.97 6.75
CA ILE A 166 11.14 -4.83 5.28
C ILE A 166 11.87 -3.54 4.91
N ALA A 167 11.52 -2.42 5.52
CA ALA A 167 12.14 -1.13 5.25
C ALA A 167 13.65 -1.14 5.56
N ALA A 168 14.05 -1.76 6.67
CA ALA A 168 15.46 -1.90 7.05
C ALA A 168 16.20 -2.88 6.14
N ARG A 169 15.58 -4.01 5.77
CA ARG A 169 16.17 -5.02 4.88
C ARG A 169 16.57 -4.44 3.52
N PHE A 170 15.74 -3.53 2.99
CA PHE A 170 15.91 -2.98 1.65
C PHE A 170 16.37 -1.52 1.59
N ASP A 171 16.71 -0.94 2.75
CA ASP A 171 17.04 0.48 2.89
C ASP A 171 16.03 1.40 2.16
N VAL A 172 14.74 1.16 2.43
CA VAL A 172 13.66 1.88 1.77
C VAL A 172 13.61 3.33 2.29
N PRO A 173 13.39 4.34 1.42
CA PRO A 173 13.31 5.73 1.84
C PRO A 173 12.35 5.95 3.04
N PRO A 174 12.73 6.78 4.04
CA PRO A 174 11.95 6.97 5.27
C PRO A 174 10.49 7.33 5.03
N GLU A 175 10.20 8.13 4.00
CA GLU A 175 8.84 8.56 3.65
C GLU A 175 7.94 7.40 3.21
N CYS A 176 8.50 6.34 2.62
CA CYS A 176 7.75 5.14 2.25
C CYS A 176 7.38 4.35 3.51
N ARG A 177 8.35 4.15 4.41
CA ARG A 177 8.13 3.46 5.70
C ARG A 177 7.10 4.20 6.55
N GLU A 178 7.21 5.52 6.65
CA GLU A 178 6.29 6.34 7.45
C GLU A 178 4.87 6.31 6.91
N LEU A 179 4.71 6.43 5.58
CA LEU A 179 3.38 6.33 4.97
C LEU A 179 2.78 4.93 5.13
N ALA A 180 3.58 3.88 5.00
CA ALA A 180 3.13 2.50 5.21
C ALA A 180 2.66 2.24 6.66
N LEU A 181 3.38 2.77 7.65
CA LEU A 181 2.98 2.68 9.06
C LEU A 181 1.70 3.47 9.34
N LEU A 182 1.55 4.65 8.74
CA LEU A 182 0.33 5.44 8.85
C LEU A 182 -0.86 4.74 8.19
N ALA A 183 -0.68 4.16 7.00
CA ALA A 183 -1.69 3.38 6.31
C ALA A 183 -2.13 2.14 7.11
N LEU A 184 -1.17 1.38 7.65
CA LEU A 184 -1.46 0.26 8.56
C LEU A 184 -2.34 0.69 9.75
N ALA A 185 -2.08 1.87 10.33
CA ALA A 185 -2.79 2.32 11.52
C ALA A 185 -4.19 2.89 11.23
N GLU A 186 -4.36 3.59 10.10
CA GLU A 186 -5.50 4.47 9.88
C GLU A 186 -6.35 4.16 8.64
N CYS A 187 -5.87 3.38 7.65
CA CYS A 187 -6.62 3.15 6.40
C CYS A 187 -8.05 2.65 6.66
N GLU A 188 -8.19 1.56 7.43
CA GLU A 188 -9.51 1.03 7.81
C GLU A 188 -10.37 2.03 8.62
N ARG A 189 -9.74 2.89 9.44
CA ARG A 189 -10.47 3.92 10.20
C ARG A 189 -10.99 5.01 9.26
N VAL A 190 -10.22 5.37 8.23
CA VAL A 190 -10.62 6.31 7.19
C VAL A 190 -11.81 5.77 6.40
N HIS A 191 -11.83 4.48 6.02
CA HIS A 191 -13.00 3.89 5.35
C HIS A 191 -14.30 4.01 6.17
N ARG A 192 -14.20 3.94 7.50
CA ARG A 192 -15.33 4.03 8.43
C ARG A 192 -15.74 5.46 8.81
N VAL A 193 -15.07 6.50 8.31
CA VAL A 193 -15.36 7.89 8.68
C VAL A 193 -16.76 8.32 8.20
N SER A 194 -17.46 9.15 8.99
CA SER A 194 -18.81 9.63 8.68
C SER A 194 -19.04 11.10 9.08
N LYS A 195 -19.96 11.76 8.37
CA LYS A 195 -20.37 13.16 8.60
C LYS A 195 -21.05 13.39 9.96
N MET A 196 -21.46 12.34 10.67
CA MET A 196 -22.21 12.48 11.93
C MET A 196 -21.32 12.74 13.16
N ARG A 197 -19.99 12.71 13.01
CA ARG A 197 -19.04 12.66 14.14
C ARG A 197 -17.93 13.71 14.03
N ALA A 198 -18.28 15.00 14.04
CA ALA A 198 -17.32 16.09 13.84
C ALA A 198 -16.10 16.08 14.79
N GLY A 199 -16.31 15.85 16.10
CA GLY A 199 -15.22 15.73 17.07
C GLY A 199 -14.23 14.58 16.75
N PRO A 200 -14.72 13.33 16.57
CA PRO A 200 -13.88 12.24 16.10
C PRO A 200 -13.19 12.49 14.75
N VAL A 201 -13.83 13.21 13.82
CA VAL A 201 -13.19 13.60 12.55
C VAL A 201 -12.04 14.59 12.80
N ALA A 202 -12.23 15.61 13.65
CA ALA A 202 -11.14 16.53 14.02
C ALA A 202 -9.93 15.77 14.59
N ALA A 203 -10.18 14.84 15.52
CA ALA A 203 -9.12 14.05 16.15
C ALA A 203 -8.44 13.11 15.15
N MET A 204 -9.19 12.60 14.17
CA MET A 204 -8.63 11.82 13.07
C MET A 204 -7.71 12.69 12.21
N LEU A 205 -8.16 13.86 11.74
CA LEU A 205 -7.35 14.74 10.90
C LEU A 205 -6.00 15.10 11.53
N GLU A 206 -5.97 15.31 12.84
CA GLU A 206 -4.73 15.51 13.58
C GLU A 206 -3.82 14.28 13.55
N ARG A 207 -4.33 13.07 13.86
CA ARG A 207 -3.54 11.82 13.76
C ARG A 207 -3.03 11.54 12.34
N LEU A 208 -3.81 11.92 11.32
CA LEU A 208 -3.40 11.78 9.92
C LEU A 208 -2.33 12.81 9.51
N GLY A 209 -2.04 13.79 10.35
CA GLY A 209 -1.14 14.90 10.05
C GLY A 209 -1.69 15.83 8.98
N ALA A 210 -3.01 15.97 8.86
CA ALA A 210 -3.66 16.73 7.81
C ALA A 210 -3.32 18.24 7.82
N PHE A 211 -2.85 18.76 8.95
CA PHE A 211 -2.48 20.16 9.12
C PHE A 211 -0.98 20.38 8.98
N ASP A 212 -0.16 19.55 9.64
CA ASP A 212 1.29 19.75 9.72
C ASP A 212 2.06 19.06 8.57
N ALA A 213 1.44 18.06 7.93
CA ALA A 213 2.04 17.30 6.83
C ALA A 213 1.02 17.05 5.70
N PRO A 214 0.48 18.12 5.06
CA PRO A 214 -0.59 18.03 4.08
C PRO A 214 -0.24 17.13 2.88
N ASP A 215 1.02 17.11 2.44
CA ASP A 215 1.46 16.22 1.35
C ASP A 215 1.38 14.74 1.74
N ARG A 216 1.74 14.39 2.99
CA ARG A 216 1.64 13.00 3.48
C ARG A 216 0.18 12.59 3.67
N PHE A 217 -0.66 13.52 4.14
CA PHE A 217 -2.10 13.32 4.20
C PHE A 217 -2.70 13.06 2.81
N GLY A 218 -2.33 13.86 1.81
CA GLY A 218 -2.76 13.66 0.42
C GLY A 218 -2.34 12.28 -0.11
N ARG A 219 -1.09 11.86 0.14
CA ARG A 219 -0.61 10.52 -0.24
C ARG A 219 -1.37 9.40 0.48
N LEU A 220 -1.72 9.57 1.75
CA LEU A 220 -2.55 8.61 2.46
C LEU A 220 -3.96 8.51 1.85
N MET A 221 -4.54 9.64 1.43
CA MET A 221 -5.83 9.62 0.72
C MET A 221 -5.71 8.88 -0.62
N THR A 222 -4.57 8.98 -1.30
CA THR A 222 -4.29 8.14 -2.49
C THR A 222 -4.24 6.65 -2.13
N VAL A 223 -3.57 6.27 -1.03
CA VAL A 223 -3.55 4.87 -0.54
C VAL A 223 -4.97 4.36 -0.31
N CYS A 224 -5.77 5.07 0.50
CA CYS A 224 -7.14 4.67 0.82
C CYS A 224 -8.03 4.61 -0.44
N ALA A 225 -7.81 5.49 -1.41
CA ALA A 225 -8.56 5.48 -2.66
C ALA A 225 -8.21 4.26 -3.53
N CYS A 226 -6.93 3.88 -3.61
CA CYS A 226 -6.52 2.68 -4.35
C CYS A 226 -7.03 1.40 -3.65
N ASP A 227 -6.95 1.33 -2.32
CA ASP A 227 -7.51 0.21 -1.53
C ASP A 227 -9.02 0.08 -1.71
N PHE A 228 -9.74 1.21 -1.74
CA PHE A 228 -11.18 1.21 -2.04
C PHE A 228 -11.49 0.68 -3.44
N ARG A 229 -10.74 1.11 -4.46
CA ARG A 229 -10.95 0.71 -5.86
C ARG A 229 -10.51 -0.72 -6.17
N ALA A 230 -9.63 -1.30 -5.33
CA ALA A 230 -9.17 -2.67 -5.45
C ALA A 230 -10.27 -3.72 -5.23
N HIS A 231 -11.39 -3.34 -4.58
CA HIS A 231 -12.56 -4.18 -4.45
C HIS A 231 -13.36 -4.26 -5.76
N ASP A 232 -13.95 -5.43 -6.01
CA ASP A 232 -14.73 -5.71 -7.22
C ASP A 232 -15.83 -4.66 -7.46
N GLY A 233 -15.95 -4.24 -8.71
CA GLY A 233 -16.93 -3.25 -9.16
C GLY A 233 -16.62 -1.81 -8.75
N ARG A 234 -15.52 -1.54 -8.03
CA ARG A 234 -15.13 -0.19 -7.59
C ARG A 234 -14.00 0.43 -8.40
N ALA A 235 -13.42 -0.30 -9.34
CA ALA A 235 -12.37 0.18 -10.24
C ALA A 235 -12.77 1.53 -10.88
N GLY A 236 -11.85 2.49 -10.88
CA GLY A 236 -12.07 3.86 -11.38
C GLY A 236 -13.06 4.74 -10.61
N GLN A 237 -13.76 4.25 -9.57
CA GLN A 237 -14.74 5.06 -8.83
C GLN A 237 -14.09 6.15 -7.97
N VAL A 238 -14.82 7.25 -7.78
CA VAL A 238 -14.44 8.31 -6.85
C VAL A 238 -14.52 7.79 -5.43
N TYR A 239 -13.43 7.94 -4.66
CA TYR A 239 -13.40 7.55 -3.25
C TYR A 239 -14.05 8.64 -2.37
N PRO A 240 -15.26 8.43 -1.81
CA PRO A 240 -16.03 9.50 -1.19
C PRO A 240 -15.42 10.02 0.12
N LYS A 241 -14.62 9.21 0.81
CA LYS A 241 -14.06 9.58 2.12
C LYS A 241 -12.92 10.60 2.00
N ALA A 242 -12.18 10.59 0.89
CA ALA A 242 -11.17 11.62 0.62
C ALA A 242 -11.81 13.01 0.52
N ALA A 243 -12.87 13.16 -0.28
CA ALA A 243 -13.59 14.43 -0.41
C ALA A 243 -14.20 14.89 0.93
N LEU A 244 -14.74 13.95 1.71
CA LEU A 244 -15.27 14.25 3.05
C LEU A 244 -14.20 14.76 4.01
N LEU A 245 -13.04 14.12 4.06
CA LEU A 245 -11.94 14.53 4.93
C LEU A 245 -11.30 15.84 4.46
N GLU A 246 -11.20 16.08 3.15
CA GLU A 246 -10.70 17.34 2.61
C GLU A 246 -11.62 18.52 2.92
N LEU A 247 -12.95 18.31 2.85
CA LEU A 247 -13.93 19.29 3.29
C LEU A 247 -13.77 19.60 4.79
N ALA A 248 -13.62 18.56 5.61
CA ALA A 248 -13.42 18.73 7.05
C ALA A 248 -12.09 19.44 7.38
N ARG A 249 -11.01 19.10 6.65
CA ARG A 249 -9.71 19.75 6.78
C ARG A 249 -9.80 21.24 6.44
N SER A 250 -10.35 21.56 5.27
CA SER A 250 -10.53 22.94 4.81
C SER A 250 -11.44 23.75 5.74
N ALA A 251 -12.44 23.12 6.36
CA ALA A 251 -13.29 23.79 7.34
C ALA A 251 -12.50 24.28 8.57
N CYS A 252 -11.35 23.67 8.87
CA CYS A 252 -10.48 24.08 9.95
C CYS A 252 -9.47 25.16 9.52
N ASP A 253 -9.46 25.58 8.26
CA ASP A 253 -8.58 26.65 7.79
C ASP A 253 -8.88 27.93 8.58
N GLY A 254 -7.87 28.45 9.28
CA GLY A 254 -7.98 29.62 10.17
C GLY A 254 -8.16 29.29 11.66
N VAL A 255 -8.36 28.02 12.03
CA VAL A 255 -8.22 27.59 13.44
C VAL A 255 -6.73 27.52 13.76
N LYS A 256 -6.22 28.51 14.50
CA LYS A 256 -4.83 28.52 14.95
C LYS A 256 -4.64 27.47 16.05
N ALA A 257 -3.59 26.66 15.94
CA ALA A 257 -3.12 25.88 17.07
C ALA A 257 -2.68 26.87 18.17
N GLY A 258 -3.39 26.86 19.29
CA GLY A 258 -3.03 27.63 20.48
C GLY A 258 -2.23 26.79 21.46
N ASP A 259 -1.85 27.41 22.58
CA ASP A 259 -1.15 26.72 23.68
C ASP A 259 -2.03 25.68 24.40
N ASP A 260 -3.36 25.74 24.17
CA ASP A 260 -4.34 24.77 24.67
C ASP A 260 -4.80 23.82 23.54
N PRO A 261 -4.33 22.55 23.57
CA PRO A 261 -4.73 21.53 22.59
C PRO A 261 -6.23 21.22 22.64
N ASP A 262 -6.86 21.24 23.81
CA ASP A 262 -8.28 20.89 23.97
C ASP A 262 -9.18 21.99 23.39
N ALA A 263 -8.79 23.25 23.58
CA ALA A 263 -9.46 24.39 22.95
C ALA A 263 -9.32 24.34 21.42
N THR A 264 -8.11 24.06 20.91
CA THR A 264 -7.85 23.89 19.47
C THR A 264 -8.72 22.78 18.88
N GLN A 265 -8.78 21.64 19.58
CA GLN A 265 -9.54 20.48 19.16
C GLN A 265 -11.06 20.75 19.14
N THR A 266 -11.57 21.44 20.15
CA THR A 266 -12.98 21.88 20.22
C THR A 266 -13.31 22.82 19.06
N ALA A 267 -12.46 23.82 18.79
CA ALA A 267 -12.66 24.77 17.70
C ALA A 267 -12.69 24.09 16.33
N ARG A 268 -11.79 23.12 16.07
CA ARG A 268 -11.81 22.28 14.86
C ARG A 268 -13.11 21.48 14.75
N ALA A 269 -13.55 20.84 15.83
CA ALA A 269 -14.78 20.06 15.84
C ALA A 269 -16.02 20.93 15.51
N GLU A 270 -16.11 22.13 16.06
CA GLU A 270 -17.19 23.08 15.74
C GLU A 270 -17.17 23.53 14.28
N ALA A 271 -15.98 23.82 13.74
CA ALA A 271 -15.82 24.24 12.36
C ALA A 271 -16.26 23.13 11.38
N ILE A 272 -15.84 21.89 11.64
CA ILE A 272 -16.27 20.70 10.88
C ILE A 272 -17.77 20.49 11.01
N ALA A 273 -18.35 20.63 12.21
CA ALA A 273 -19.78 20.47 12.42
C ALA A 273 -20.60 21.50 11.61
N ARG A 274 -20.12 22.74 11.49
CA ARG A 274 -20.73 23.76 10.62
C ARG A 274 -20.65 23.35 9.15
N ALA A 275 -19.48 22.94 8.67
CA ALA A 275 -19.27 22.52 7.28
C ALA A 275 -20.11 21.28 6.89
N PHE A 276 -20.27 20.31 7.79
CA PHE A 276 -21.11 19.15 7.53
C PHE A 276 -22.60 19.48 7.47
N ARG A 277 -23.06 20.51 8.21
CA ARG A 277 -24.45 20.97 8.15
C ARG A 277 -24.75 21.83 6.92
N SER A 278 -23.80 22.64 6.45
CA SER A 278 -24.00 23.50 5.27
C SER A 278 -24.17 22.72 3.95
N VAL A 279 -23.77 21.44 3.91
CA VAL A 279 -23.90 20.57 2.72
C VAL A 279 -25.27 19.88 2.67
N ARG A 280 -26.15 20.09 3.65
CA ARG A 280 -27.43 19.36 3.75
C ARG A 280 -28.57 20.11 3.04
N TRP A 281 -28.54 20.22 1.71
CA TRP A 281 -29.76 20.36 0.87
C TRP A 281 -29.61 20.17 -0.66
N SER A 282 -28.42 20.02 -1.29
CA SER A 282 -28.37 20.14 -2.77
C SER A 282 -28.41 18.87 -3.63
N ASP A 283 -28.06 17.66 -3.18
CA ASP A 283 -27.82 16.54 -4.13
C ASP A 283 -28.40 15.16 -3.78
N GLU A 284 -29.48 15.08 -3.01
CA GLU A 284 -30.26 13.83 -2.89
C GLU A 284 -31.71 14.07 -3.35
N THR A 285 -31.90 14.34 -4.64
CA THR A 285 -33.13 13.91 -5.31
C THR A 285 -33.05 12.40 -5.47
N VAL A 286 -33.71 11.72 -4.52
CA VAL A 286 -34.14 10.33 -4.66
C VAL A 286 -35.14 10.29 -5.82
N ASP A 287 -34.67 10.00 -7.03
CA ASP A 287 -35.56 9.51 -8.08
C ASP A 287 -35.86 8.05 -7.75
N GLY A 288 -36.97 7.87 -7.02
CA GLY A 288 -37.64 6.59 -6.92
C GLY A 288 -38.42 6.31 -8.19
N ASN A 289 -38.14 5.18 -8.83
CA ASN A 289 -39.11 4.15 -9.21
C ASN A 289 -38.37 2.89 -9.69
#